data_AF-A0A7V0LT01-F1
#
_entry.id   AF-A0A7V0LT01-F1
#
_cell.length_a   1.000
_cell.length_b   1.000
_cell.length_c   1.000
_cell.angle_alpha   90.00
_cell.angle_beta   90.00
_cell.angle_gamma   90.00
#
_symmetry.space_group_name_H-M   'P 1'
#
loop_
_entity.id
_entity.type
_entity.pdbx_description
1 polymer ?
#
loop_
_entity_poly.entity_id
_entity_poly.type
_entity_poly.pdbx_seq_one_letter_code
_entity_poly.pdbx_strand_id
1 'polypeptide(L)'
;MTAAAFFDLDKTIIAKSSTLAFGRPLYKAGLLNRRALLKAGLAQISYRMFGADHDQMERARGEMMAIIKGWDQQQLRRIARETVDEVVAPLVFAEALAIIDEHLQAGRLVVIVSSSAEEIVDPLASHLRVDRVIATRAAVDDHGRYTGEIDFYAYGQGK
;
A
#
# COMPACT_ATOMS: atom_id res chain seq x y z
N MET A 1 2.04 26.46 16.86
CA MET A 1 2.25 26.46 15.40
C MET A 1 1.54 25.24 14.85
N THR A 2 0.67 25.40 13.86
CA THR A 2 0.00 24.28 13.18
C THR A 2 0.94 23.78 12.08
N ALA A 3 1.61 22.66 12.31
CA ALA A 3 2.53 22.04 11.36
C ALA A 3 2.17 20.57 11.17
N ALA A 4 2.51 20.02 10.00
CA ALA A 4 2.29 18.62 9.66
C ALA A 4 3.60 17.97 9.20
N ALA A 5 3.73 16.67 9.44
CA ALA A 5 4.83 15.83 8.98
C ALA A 5 4.29 14.74 8.06
N PHE A 6 4.91 14.62 6.90
CA PHE A 6 4.48 13.70 5.84
C PHE A 6 5.52 12.60 5.69
N PHE A 7 5.03 11.36 5.67
CA PHE A 7 5.88 10.17 5.57
C PHE A 7 5.45 9.32 4.39
N ASP A 8 6.40 8.92 3.55
CA ASP A 8 6.17 7.81 2.63
C ASP A 8 6.14 6.48 3.40
N LEU A 9 5.58 5.45 2.79
CA LEU A 9 5.46 4.12 3.39
C LEU A 9 6.62 3.20 3.00
N ASP A 10 6.66 2.81 1.73
CA ASP A 10 7.55 1.77 1.21
C ASP A 10 9.00 2.24 1.25
N LYS A 11 9.88 1.51 1.94
CA LYS A 11 11.30 1.87 2.15
C LYS A 11 11.52 3.18 2.93
N THR A 12 10.49 3.70 3.59
CA THR A 12 10.59 4.87 4.47
C THR A 12 10.10 4.53 5.88
N ILE A 13 8.84 4.11 6.03
CA ILE A 13 8.34 3.58 7.31
C ILE A 13 8.65 2.09 7.42
N ILE A 14 8.47 1.33 6.33
CA ILE A 14 8.71 -0.12 6.31
C ILE A 14 9.92 -0.49 5.46
N ALA A 15 10.72 -1.46 5.91
CA ALA A 15 11.94 -1.89 5.25
C ALA A 15 11.74 -2.65 3.92
N LYS A 16 10.50 -2.97 3.58
CA LYS A 16 10.12 -3.73 2.39
C LYS A 16 9.01 -3.01 1.64
N SER A 17 8.88 -3.27 0.34
CA SER A 17 7.66 -2.86 -0.36
C SER A 17 6.44 -3.57 0.23
N SER A 18 5.40 -2.80 0.52
CA SER A 18 4.11 -3.29 1.00
C SER A 18 3.52 -4.32 0.03
N THR A 19 3.48 -4.04 -1.27
CA THR A 19 3.00 -5.00 -2.29
C THR A 19 3.62 -6.40 -2.16
N LEU A 20 4.91 -6.46 -1.80
CA LEU A 20 5.59 -7.75 -1.56
C LEU A 20 5.24 -8.40 -0.22
N ALA A 21 4.96 -7.61 0.81
CA ALA A 21 4.54 -8.13 2.12
C ALA A 21 3.17 -8.82 2.03
N PHE A 22 2.25 -8.28 1.23
CA PHE A 22 0.88 -8.82 1.08
C PHE A 22 0.74 -9.94 0.06
N GLY A 23 1.72 -10.18 -0.82
CA GLY A 23 1.61 -11.20 -1.87
C GLY A 23 1.33 -12.63 -1.36
N ARG A 24 2.03 -13.09 -0.31
CA ARG A 24 1.82 -14.43 0.27
C ARG A 24 0.48 -14.53 1.03
N PRO A 25 0.09 -13.56 1.89
CA PRO A 25 -1.24 -13.51 2.49
C PRO A 25 -2.38 -13.56 1.48
N LEU A 26 -2.33 -12.74 0.42
CA LEU A 26 -3.38 -12.71 -0.62
C LEU A 26 -3.49 -14.04 -1.39
N TYR A 27 -2.38 -14.73 -1.62
CA TYR A 27 -2.38 -16.07 -2.19
C TYR A 27 -3.02 -17.10 -1.26
N LYS A 28 -2.68 -17.08 0.03
CA LYS A 28 -3.28 -17.97 1.03
C LYS A 28 -4.79 -17.75 1.16
N ALA A 29 -5.24 -16.51 0.99
CA ALA A 29 -6.66 -16.15 1.03
C ALA A 29 -7.43 -16.44 -0.26
N GLY A 30 -6.77 -17.01 -1.29
CA GLY A 30 -7.39 -17.38 -2.56
C GLY A 30 -7.66 -16.21 -3.52
N LEU A 31 -7.28 -14.98 -3.16
CA LEU A 31 -7.44 -13.80 -4.03
C LEU A 31 -6.43 -13.80 -5.18
N LEU A 32 -5.19 -14.26 -4.92
CA LEU A 32 -4.19 -14.47 -5.97
C LEU A 32 -4.11 -15.94 -6.36
N ASN A 33 -4.15 -16.22 -7.65
CA ASN A 33 -3.82 -17.54 -8.19
C ASN A 33 -2.32 -17.64 -8.52
N ARG A 34 -1.80 -18.87 -8.74
CA ARG A 34 -0.37 -19.11 -9.04
C ARG A 34 0.12 -18.36 -10.28
N ARG A 35 -0.74 -18.17 -11.29
CA ARG A 35 -0.40 -17.45 -12.53
C ARG A 35 -0.22 -15.95 -12.28
N ALA A 36 -1.10 -15.35 -11.46
CA ALA A 36 -0.98 -13.97 -11.02
C ALA A 36 0.29 -13.76 -10.19
N LEU A 37 0.62 -14.71 -9.31
CA LEU A 37 1.85 -14.66 -8.51
C LEU A 37 3.12 -14.73 -9.37
N LEU A 38 3.12 -15.59 -10.40
CA LEU A 38 4.20 -15.69 -11.37
C LEU A 38 4.36 -14.40 -12.18
N LYS A 39 3.26 -13.81 -12.67
CA LYS A 39 3.29 -12.50 -13.35
C LYS A 39 3.82 -11.39 -12.44
N ALA A 40 3.35 -11.32 -11.20
CA ALA A 40 3.83 -10.34 -10.22
C ALA A 40 5.34 -10.52 -9.92
N GLY A 41 5.82 -11.77 -9.84
CA GLY A 41 7.25 -12.08 -9.70
C GLY A 41 8.09 -11.64 -10.89
N LEU A 42 7.60 -11.84 -12.12
CA LEU A 42 8.26 -11.38 -13.34
C LEU A 42 8.31 -9.85 -13.43
N ALA A 43 7.21 -9.17 -13.09
CA ALA A 43 7.15 -7.71 -13.03
C ALA A 43 8.16 -7.15 -12.01
N GLN A 44 8.27 -7.76 -10.83
CA GLN A 44 9.28 -7.43 -9.81
C GLN A 44 10.72 -7.54 -10.32
N ILE A 45 11.04 -8.60 -11.08
CA ILE A 45 12.37 -8.81 -11.64
C ILE A 45 12.66 -7.75 -12.71
N SER A 46 11.69 -7.45 -13.58
CA SER A 46 11.84 -6.40 -14.60
C SER A 46 12.07 -5.01 -14.00
N TYR A 47 11.33 -4.65 -12.94
CA TYR A 47 11.49 -3.38 -12.21
C TYR A 47 12.92 -3.23 -11.63
N ARG A 48 13.48 -4.30 -11.06
CA ARG A 48 14.82 -4.28 -10.49
C ARG A 48 15.94 -4.26 -11.53
N MET A 49 15.72 -4.87 -12.70
CA MET A 49 16.73 -5.02 -13.75
C MET A 49 16.86 -3.78 -14.65
N PHE A 50 15.75 -3.10 -14.94
CA PHE A 50 15.73 -2.07 -15.99
C PHE A 50 15.40 -0.66 -15.49
N GLY A 51 14.95 -0.49 -14.24
CA GLY A 51 14.35 0.76 -13.79
C GLY A 51 12.99 0.99 -14.48
N ALA A 52 11.99 1.47 -13.74
CA ALA A 52 10.68 1.71 -14.34
C ALA A 52 10.66 3.05 -15.08
N ASP A 53 10.67 2.98 -16.40
CA ASP A 53 10.20 4.10 -17.23
C ASP A 53 8.70 4.34 -16.96
N HIS A 54 8.23 5.57 -17.14
CA HIS A 54 6.85 5.97 -16.80
C HIS A 54 5.81 5.05 -17.45
N ASP A 55 6.03 4.68 -18.71
CA ASP A 55 5.18 3.77 -19.48
C ASP A 55 5.13 2.34 -18.90
N GLN A 56 6.23 1.84 -18.34
CA GLN A 56 6.26 0.52 -17.71
C GLN A 56 5.48 0.50 -16.40
N MET A 57 5.57 1.59 -15.64
CA MET A 57 4.83 1.75 -14.40
C MET A 57 3.32 1.81 -14.66
N GLU A 58 2.91 2.54 -15.69
CA GLU A 58 1.51 2.67 -16.07
C GLU A 58 0.92 1.34 -16.59
N ARG A 59 1.72 0.56 -17.34
CA ARG A 59 1.33 -0.81 -17.73
C ARG A 59 1.20 -1.73 -16.51
N ALA A 60 2.19 -1.74 -15.61
CA ALA A 60 2.15 -2.56 -14.40
C ALA A 60 0.95 -2.20 -13.51
N ARG A 61 0.61 -0.91 -13.44
CA ARG A 61 -0.60 -0.41 -12.77
C ARG A 61 -1.86 -0.98 -13.42
N GLY A 62 -2.00 -0.87 -14.74
CA GLY A 62 -3.14 -1.42 -15.48
C GLY A 62 -3.30 -2.93 -15.29
N GLU A 63 -2.19 -3.68 -15.32
CA GLU A 63 -2.21 -5.12 -15.05
C GLU A 63 -2.65 -5.45 -13.62
N MET A 64 -2.19 -4.67 -12.63
CA MET A 64 -2.62 -4.83 -11.24
C MET A 64 -4.11 -4.55 -11.08
N MET A 65 -4.62 -3.48 -11.69
CA MET A 65 -6.04 -3.16 -11.64
C MET A 65 -6.90 -4.26 -12.29
N ALA A 66 -6.42 -4.85 -13.38
CA ALA A 66 -7.08 -5.99 -14.01
C ALA A 66 -7.09 -7.25 -13.12
N ILE A 67 -6.04 -7.46 -12.31
CA ILE A 67 -5.97 -8.58 -11.36
C ILE A 67 -6.99 -8.44 -10.23
N ILE A 68 -7.14 -7.23 -9.67
CA ILE A 68 -8.01 -7.00 -8.51
C ILE A 68 -9.48 -6.81 -8.89
N LYS A 69 -9.79 -6.61 -10.18
CA LYS A 69 -11.15 -6.43 -10.67
C LYS A 69 -12.08 -7.55 -10.19
N GLY A 70 -13.20 -7.17 -9.59
CA GLY A 70 -14.22 -8.06 -9.03
C GLY A 70 -13.91 -8.61 -7.64
N TRP A 71 -12.73 -8.36 -7.06
CA TRP A 71 -12.45 -8.72 -5.67
C TRP A 71 -13.33 -7.90 -4.73
N ASP A 72 -13.73 -8.52 -3.62
CA ASP A 72 -14.43 -7.87 -2.52
C ASP A 72 -13.45 -7.00 -1.72
N GLN A 73 -13.72 -5.69 -1.66
CA GLN A 73 -12.91 -4.72 -0.92
C GLN A 73 -12.84 -5.07 0.58
N GLN A 74 -13.94 -5.52 1.18
CA GLN A 74 -13.95 -5.85 2.62
C GLN A 74 -13.09 -7.06 2.91
N GLN A 75 -13.08 -8.05 2.01
CA GLN A 75 -12.18 -9.18 2.12
C GLN A 75 -10.71 -8.72 2.08
N LEU A 76 -10.36 -7.81 1.17
CA LEU A 76 -9.00 -7.25 1.11
C LEU A 76 -8.64 -6.49 2.40
N ARG A 77 -9.52 -5.59 2.87
CA ARG A 77 -9.32 -4.86 4.14
C ARG A 77 -9.12 -5.79 5.33
N ARG A 78 -9.84 -6.91 5.39
CA ARG A 78 -9.69 -7.92 6.44
C ARG A 78 -8.33 -8.59 6.40
N ILE A 79 -7.93 -9.11 5.23
CA ILE A 79 -6.62 -9.73 5.05
C ILE A 79 -5.51 -8.72 5.36
N ALA A 80 -5.71 -7.46 4.98
CA ALA A 80 -4.73 -6.42 5.20
C ALA A 80 -4.50 -6.17 6.69
N ARG A 81 -5.57 -6.03 7.49
CA ARG A 81 -5.49 -5.93 8.95
C ARG A 81 -4.76 -7.13 9.58
N GLU A 82 -5.16 -8.35 9.22
CA GLU A 82 -4.52 -9.59 9.73
C GLU A 82 -3.02 -9.62 9.39
N THR A 83 -2.64 -9.15 8.20
CA THR A 83 -1.24 -9.14 7.74
C THR A 83 -0.40 -8.07 8.43
N VAL A 84 -0.99 -6.93 8.84
CA VAL A 84 -0.22 -5.84 9.45
C VAL A 84 0.47 -6.31 10.72
N ASP A 85 -0.26 -6.94 11.64
CA ASP A 85 0.30 -7.35 12.93
C ASP A 85 1.35 -8.47 12.76
N GLU A 86 1.09 -9.44 11.89
CA GLU A 86 1.95 -10.62 11.74
C GLU A 86 3.18 -10.40 10.85
N VAL A 87 3.06 -9.54 9.82
CA VAL A 87 4.05 -9.45 8.74
C VAL A 87 4.63 -8.05 8.60
N VAL A 88 3.82 -6.99 8.74
CA VAL A 88 4.26 -5.63 8.42
C VAL A 88 4.85 -4.91 9.62
N ALA A 89 4.24 -5.04 10.81
CA ALA A 89 4.72 -4.40 12.03
C ALA A 89 6.19 -4.74 12.36
N PRO A 90 6.67 -6.00 12.21
CA PRO A 90 8.08 -6.34 12.42
C PRO A 90 9.05 -5.74 11.38
N LEU A 91 8.53 -5.22 10.26
CA LEU A 91 9.31 -4.62 9.19
C LEU A 91 9.40 -3.10 9.30
N VAL A 92 8.74 -2.49 10.28
CA VAL A 92 8.79 -1.04 10.49
C VAL A 92 10.17 -0.64 11.02
N PHE A 93 10.76 0.42 10.46
CA PHE A 93 12.03 0.96 10.94
C PHE A 93 11.86 1.57 12.33
N ALA A 94 12.72 1.21 13.27
CA ALA A 94 12.71 1.76 14.62
C ALA A 94 12.92 3.28 14.60
N GLU A 95 13.76 3.77 13.69
CA GLU A 95 14.01 5.19 13.47
C GLU A 95 12.76 5.92 12.97
N ALA A 96 11.97 5.29 12.09
CA ALA A 96 10.72 5.87 11.62
C ALA A 96 9.70 5.98 12.76
N LEU A 97 9.62 4.98 13.63
CA LEU A 97 8.78 5.03 14.84
C LEU A 97 9.18 6.18 15.76
N ALA A 98 10.48 6.35 16.00
CA ALA A 98 10.99 7.41 16.87
C ALA A 98 10.66 8.81 16.32
N ILE A 99 10.83 9.02 15.01
CA ILE A 99 10.52 10.29 14.35
C ILE A 99 9.01 10.56 14.37
N ILE A 100 8.18 9.54 14.07
CA ILE A 100 6.71 9.68 14.15
C ILE A 100 6.28 10.08 15.56
N ASP A 101 6.79 9.41 16.60
CA ASP A 101 6.47 9.75 17.99
C ASP A 101 6.91 11.17 18.34
N GLU A 102 8.10 11.61 17.92
CA GLU A 102 8.56 13.00 18.12
C GLU A 102 7.53 14.02 17.57
N HIS A 103 7.03 13.80 16.35
CA HIS A 103 6.04 14.69 15.74
C HIS A 103 4.70 14.65 16.48
N LEU A 104 4.25 13.46 16.91
CA LEU A 104 3.03 13.31 17.70
C LEU A 104 3.14 14.03 19.05
N GLN A 105 4.25 13.85 19.78
CA GLN A 105 4.50 14.53 21.06
C GLN A 105 4.62 16.04 20.91
N ALA A 106 5.12 16.52 19.76
CA ALA A 106 5.16 17.93 19.42
C ALA A 106 3.78 18.51 19.03
N GLY A 107 2.72 17.71 19.03
CA GLY A 107 1.36 18.12 18.66
C GLY A 107 1.21 18.46 17.17
N ARG A 108 2.09 17.91 16.32
CA ARG A 108 2.04 18.08 14.86
C ARG A 108 1.15 17.02 14.26
N LEU A 109 0.46 17.36 13.17
CA LEU A 109 -0.30 16.38 12.41
C LEU A 109 0.66 15.41 11.71
N VAL A 110 0.49 14.11 11.88
CA VAL A 110 1.25 13.10 11.14
C VAL A 110 0.39 12.55 10.01
N VAL A 111 0.95 12.52 8.80
CA VAL A 111 0.27 12.07 7.58
C VAL A 111 1.12 11.03 6.86
N ILE A 112 0.56 9.87 6.56
CA ILE A 112 1.19 8.91 5.64
C ILE A 112 0.71 9.21 4.21
N VAL A 113 1.65 9.33 3.27
CA VAL A 113 1.38 9.55 1.84
C VAL A 113 2.01 8.44 1.02
N SER A 114 1.21 7.52 0.48
CA SER A 114 1.71 6.29 -0.15
C SER A 114 1.02 6.00 -1.47
N SER A 115 1.76 5.51 -2.47
CA SER A 115 1.18 5.02 -3.72
C SER A 115 0.52 3.64 -3.56
N SER A 116 0.69 2.98 -2.42
CA SER A 116 0.06 1.71 -2.10
C SER A 116 -1.45 1.88 -1.89
N ALA A 117 -2.19 0.77 -1.97
CA ALA A 117 -3.64 0.76 -1.82
C ALA A 117 -4.05 1.20 -0.41
N GLU A 118 -5.11 2.02 -0.31
CA GLU A 118 -5.66 2.50 0.96
C GLU A 118 -5.94 1.36 1.95
N GLU A 119 -6.44 0.22 1.48
CA GLU A 119 -6.76 -0.93 2.31
C GLU A 119 -5.54 -1.54 3.01
N ILE A 120 -4.33 -1.29 2.48
CA ILE A 120 -3.05 -1.70 3.06
C ILE A 120 -2.51 -0.61 4.01
N VAL A 121 -2.65 0.65 3.63
CA VAL A 121 -2.06 1.78 4.38
C VAL A 121 -2.86 2.08 5.64
N ASP A 122 -4.19 2.06 5.57
CA ASP A 122 -5.09 2.39 6.69
C ASP A 122 -4.84 1.52 7.94
N PRO A 123 -4.73 0.18 7.84
CA PRO A 123 -4.45 -0.65 9.02
C PRO A 123 -3.10 -0.35 9.66
N LEU A 124 -2.07 -0.07 8.84
CA LEU A 124 -0.75 0.26 9.37
C LEU A 124 -0.74 1.65 10.02
N ALA A 125 -1.39 2.64 9.39
CA ALA A 125 -1.54 3.97 9.96
C ALA A 125 -2.25 3.92 11.32
N SER A 126 -3.29 3.08 11.43
CA SER A 126 -4.00 2.83 12.68
C SER A 126 -3.09 2.20 13.74
N HIS A 127 -2.29 1.19 13.35
CA HIS A 127 -1.30 0.54 14.23
C HIS A 127 -0.24 1.55 14.73
N LEU A 128 0.18 2.47 13.87
CA LEU A 128 1.16 3.53 14.16
C LEU A 128 0.56 4.77 14.82
N ARG A 129 -0.76 4.81 15.03
CA ARG A 129 -1.51 5.94 15.61
C ARG A 129 -1.30 7.26 14.84
N VAL A 130 -1.15 7.17 13.52
CA VAL A 130 -1.04 8.33 12.63
C VAL A 130 -2.41 8.99 12.43
N ASP A 131 -2.45 10.32 12.30
CA ASP A 131 -3.69 11.08 12.19
C ASP A 131 -4.41 10.94 10.84
N ARG A 132 -3.67 10.90 9.73
CA ARG A 132 -4.24 10.93 8.37
C ARG A 132 -3.47 10.05 7.39
N VAL A 133 -4.18 9.59 6.37
CA VAL A 133 -3.65 8.79 5.26
C VAL A 133 -4.05 9.42 3.93
N ILE A 134 -3.10 9.48 3.02
CA ILE A 134 -3.28 9.77 1.60
C ILE A 134 -2.72 8.56 0.84
N ALA A 135 -3.60 7.72 0.33
CA ALA A 135 -3.24 6.47 -0.33
C ALA A 135 -3.97 6.30 -1.66
N THR A 136 -3.47 5.43 -2.55
CA THR A 136 -4.14 5.13 -3.81
C THR A 136 -5.49 4.45 -3.54
N ARG A 137 -6.56 4.96 -4.16
CA ARG A 137 -7.90 4.40 -4.07
C ARG A 137 -8.34 3.84 -5.42
N ALA A 138 -8.65 2.55 -5.43
CA ALA A 138 -9.30 1.91 -6.56
C ALA A 138 -10.81 2.11 -6.50
N ALA A 139 -11.44 2.29 -7.65
CA ALA A 139 -12.89 2.46 -7.77
C ALA A 139 -13.62 1.18 -7.39
N VAL A 140 -14.74 1.35 -6.69
CA VAL A 140 -15.57 0.26 -6.16
C VAL A 140 -17.01 0.44 -6.63
N ASP A 141 -17.66 -0.64 -7.03
CA ASP A 141 -19.08 -0.64 -7.42
C ASP A 141 -20.03 -0.65 -6.20
N ASP A 142 -21.33 -0.54 -6.47
CA ASP A 142 -22.40 -0.55 -5.45
C ASP A 142 -22.44 -1.84 -4.62
N HIS A 143 -21.78 -2.91 -5.07
CA HIS A 143 -21.68 -4.18 -4.37
C HIS A 143 -20.38 -4.31 -3.56
N GLY A 144 -19.54 -3.27 -3.49
CA GLY A 144 -18.29 -3.29 -2.74
C GLY A 144 -17.16 -4.02 -3.47
N ARG A 145 -17.23 -4.18 -4.80
CA ARG A 145 -16.22 -4.86 -5.61
C ARG A 145 -15.41 -3.90 -6.46
N TYR A 146 -14.12 -4.16 -6.63
CA TYR A 146 -13.28 -3.31 -7.47
C TYR A 146 -13.70 -3.35 -8.94
N THR A 147 -13.83 -2.18 -9.56
CA THR A 147 -14.18 -2.05 -10.99
C THR A 147 -12.99 -2.31 -11.91
N GLY A 148 -11.77 -2.19 -11.37
CA GLY A 148 -10.51 -2.17 -12.12
C GLY A 148 -10.09 -0.75 -12.57
N GLU A 149 -10.76 0.29 -12.07
CA GLU A 149 -10.39 1.69 -12.28
C GLU A 149 -9.77 2.30 -11.02
N ILE A 150 -9.13 3.47 -11.15
CA ILE A 150 -8.55 4.21 -10.03
C ILE A 150 -9.32 5.51 -9.85
N ASP A 151 -9.80 5.74 -8.63
CA ASP A 151 -10.44 7.00 -8.23
C ASP A 151 -9.41 8.07 -7.87
N PHE A 152 -8.32 7.66 -7.22
CA PHE A 152 -7.26 8.56 -6.80
C PHE A 152 -5.91 7.86 -6.78
N TYR A 153 -4.91 8.48 -7.39
CA TYR A 153 -3.57 7.93 -7.48
C TYR A 153 -2.56 8.80 -6.73
N ALA A 154 -2.07 8.29 -5.59
CA ALA A 154 -1.11 8.97 -4.73
C ALA A 154 0.34 8.75 -5.23
N TYR A 155 0.65 9.24 -6.43
CA TYR A 155 1.98 9.15 -7.04
C TYR A 155 2.30 10.39 -7.87
N GLY A 156 3.59 10.74 -8.01
CA GLY A 156 4.03 11.90 -8.78
C GLY A 156 3.38 13.19 -8.25
N GLN A 157 2.70 13.95 -9.12
CA GLN A 157 1.99 15.18 -8.75
C GLN A 157 0.81 14.95 -7.78
N GLY A 158 0.35 13.71 -7.61
CA GLY A 158 -0.72 13.36 -6.66
C GLY A 158 -0.24 13.14 -5.22
N LYS A 159 1.08 13.18 -4.97
CA LYS A 159 1.69 13.24 -3.63
C LYS A 159 2.16 14.66 -3.35
#